data_AF-A0A9E5K060-F1
#
_entry.id   AF-A0A9E5K060-F1
#
_cell.length_a   1.000
_cell.length_b   1.000
_cell.length_c   1.000
_cell.angle_alpha   90.00
_cell.angle_beta   90.00
_cell.angle_gamma   90.00
#
_symmetry.space_group_name_H-M   'P 1'
#
loop_
_entity.id
_entity.type
_entity.pdbx_description
1 polymer ?
#
loop_
_entity_poly.entity_id
_entity_poly.type
_entity_poly.pdbx_seq_one_letter_code
_entity_poly.pdbx_strand_id
1 'polypeptide(L)'
;MNLTKVTAAGRALLFATLLCGTTVFAGSSARAAAIGPYFPLPNGFNLTGVAKDALLNIQSTWLQNGLDNLAKARKEADANLEKAKSSAQDQVAAIEEKIKTIDKTIADTKAELALATNADPQHEIQIERKNKLMLNLNQWINELNRLATEQMKIAILKDGNEAMAAQNRNYQLSEQADNLEKAKQDPSIENWGK
;
A
#
# COMPACT_ATOMS: atom_id res chain seq x y z
N MET A 1 61.73 -9.62 -30.22
CA MET A 1 62.14 -8.57 -31.17
C MET A 1 60.92 -7.72 -31.47
N ASN A 2 61.07 -6.40 -31.36
CA ASN A 2 60.13 -5.30 -31.60
C ASN A 2 59.08 -4.95 -30.52
N LEU A 3 59.47 -3.94 -29.72
CA LEU A 3 58.60 -2.98 -29.08
C LEU A 3 57.87 -2.14 -30.14
N THR A 4 56.60 -1.81 -29.87
CA THR A 4 56.07 -0.48 -30.23
C THR A 4 55.17 0.01 -29.11
N LYS A 5 55.46 1.22 -28.67
CA LYS A 5 54.86 1.97 -27.58
C LYS A 5 54.41 3.31 -28.17
N VAL A 6 53.27 3.84 -27.69
CA VAL A 6 52.93 5.28 -27.59
C VAL A 6 52.40 5.89 -28.93
N THR A 7 51.32 6.71 -29.04
CA THR A 7 50.70 7.73 -28.16
C THR A 7 49.28 8.09 -28.63
N ALA A 8 48.55 8.80 -27.75
CA ALA A 8 47.23 9.42 -27.88
C ALA A 8 47.03 10.43 -29.04
N ALA A 9 45.83 10.47 -29.62
CA ALA A 9 45.11 11.69 -30.08
C ALA A 9 43.70 11.37 -30.63
N GLY A 10 42.70 12.20 -30.28
CA GLY A 10 41.35 12.29 -30.89
C GLY A 10 40.26 11.53 -30.11
N ARG A 11 39.49 12.08 -29.16
CA ARG A 11 38.55 13.22 -29.24
C ARG A 11 37.70 13.23 -30.51
N ALA A 12 36.48 12.68 -30.44
CA ALA A 12 35.23 13.37 -30.80
C ALA A 12 34.04 12.38 -30.89
N LEU A 13 32.94 12.73 -30.21
CA LEU A 13 31.54 12.60 -30.64
C LEU A 13 31.04 11.25 -31.20
N LEU A 14 30.12 10.62 -30.47
CA LEU A 14 28.69 10.73 -30.80
C LEU A 14 27.82 10.09 -29.71
N PHE A 15 27.10 10.94 -29.00
CA PHE A 15 25.79 10.62 -28.46
C PHE A 15 24.91 10.10 -29.61
N ALA A 16 24.33 8.92 -29.44
CA ALA A 16 23.19 8.48 -30.24
C ALA A 16 22.23 7.70 -29.33
N THR A 17 21.37 8.48 -28.70
CA THR A 17 20.02 8.09 -28.28
C THR A 17 19.27 7.37 -29.41
N LEU A 18 18.93 6.10 -29.19
CA LEU A 18 17.72 5.45 -29.72
C LEU A 18 17.03 4.89 -28.45
N LEU A 19 15.97 5.46 -27.88
CA LEU A 19 14.68 5.85 -28.49
C LEU A 19 14.05 4.69 -29.29
N CYS A 20 13.98 3.52 -28.65
CA CYS A 20 12.87 2.59 -28.87
C CYS A 20 11.69 3.05 -28.00
N GLY A 21 10.78 3.79 -28.64
CA GLY A 21 9.46 4.06 -28.11
C GLY A 21 8.56 2.82 -28.17
N THR A 22 7.55 2.88 -27.30
CA THR A 22 6.30 2.10 -27.25
C THR A 22 6.38 0.61 -26.94
N THR A 23 6.53 0.29 -25.66
CA THR A 23 5.54 -0.56 -24.97
C THR A 23 5.18 0.08 -23.64
N VAL A 24 4.14 0.90 -23.68
CA VAL A 24 3.31 1.25 -22.52
C VAL A 24 2.73 -0.06 -21.97
N PHE A 25 2.69 -0.19 -20.64
CA PHE A 25 2.16 -1.34 -19.86
C PHE A 25 3.03 -2.60 -19.75
N ALA A 26 4.21 -2.47 -19.14
CA ALA A 26 4.65 -3.48 -18.17
C ALA A 26 4.37 -2.95 -16.76
N GLY A 27 3.08 -2.70 -16.48
CA GLY A 27 2.64 -2.54 -15.10
C GLY A 27 2.86 -3.89 -14.45
N SER A 28 3.94 -4.06 -13.69
CA SER A 28 3.91 -5.01 -12.59
C SER A 28 2.63 -4.65 -11.84
N SER A 29 1.62 -5.52 -11.85
CA SER A 29 0.36 -5.27 -11.17
C SER A 29 0.72 -4.80 -9.76
N ALA A 30 0.62 -3.48 -9.52
CA ALA A 30 1.20 -2.90 -8.32
C ALA A 30 0.58 -3.65 -7.15
N ARG A 31 1.37 -4.14 -6.20
CA ARG A 31 0.78 -4.76 -5.02
C ARG A 31 -0.09 -3.70 -4.35
N ALA A 32 -1.30 -4.08 -3.96
CA ALA A 32 -2.12 -3.18 -3.16
C ALA A 32 -1.37 -2.87 -1.85
N ALA A 33 -1.49 -1.65 -1.33
CA ALA A 33 -0.90 -1.27 -0.06
C ALA A 33 -1.23 -2.34 0.99
N ALA A 34 -0.22 -2.79 1.71
CA ALA A 34 -0.37 -3.89 2.66
C ALA A 34 -0.72 -3.33 4.04
N ILE A 35 -1.67 -3.97 4.73
CA ILE A 35 -1.91 -3.69 6.15
C ILE A 35 -0.60 -3.83 6.94
N GLY A 36 -0.31 -2.83 7.77
CA GLY A 36 0.94 -2.79 8.54
C GLY A 36 1.11 -1.51 9.34
N PRO A 37 2.32 -1.23 9.84
CA PRO A 37 2.59 -0.09 10.72
C PRO A 37 2.20 1.27 10.13
N TYR A 38 2.32 1.42 8.81
CA TYR A 38 1.96 2.66 8.12
C TYR A 38 0.49 2.68 7.67
N PHE A 39 -0.09 1.50 7.46
CA PHE A 39 -1.45 1.29 6.96
C PHE A 39 -2.23 0.45 7.97
N PRO A 40 -2.58 1.01 9.15
CA PRO A 40 -3.44 0.31 10.08
C PRO A 40 -4.81 0.05 9.45
N LEU A 41 -5.55 -0.93 9.95
CA LEU A 41 -6.93 -1.16 9.52
C LEU A 41 -7.74 0.16 9.60
N PRO A 42 -8.60 0.47 8.60
CA PRO A 42 -9.49 1.63 8.69
C PRO A 42 -10.27 1.66 10.03
N ASN A 43 -10.37 2.85 10.64
CA ASN A 43 -11.03 3.04 11.94
C ASN A 43 -12.55 2.78 11.91
N GLY A 44 -13.11 2.53 10.74
CA GLY A 44 -14.51 2.16 10.52
C GLY A 44 -14.81 2.06 9.03
N PHE A 45 -15.89 1.33 8.72
CA PHE A 45 -16.37 1.13 7.36
C PHE A 45 -17.75 1.74 7.22
N ASN A 46 -17.79 3.03 6.86
CA ASN A 46 -19.04 3.74 6.64
C ASN A 46 -19.57 3.44 5.23
N LEU A 47 -20.46 2.44 5.13
CA LEU A 47 -21.01 1.94 3.87
C LEU A 47 -22.32 2.63 3.47
N THR A 48 -22.46 3.93 3.72
CA THR A 48 -23.67 4.68 3.36
C THR A 48 -23.72 4.99 1.87
N GLY A 49 -24.89 4.78 1.25
CA GLY A 49 -25.11 5.07 -0.17
C GLY A 49 -24.67 3.94 -1.10
N VAL A 50 -24.11 4.30 -2.26
CA VAL A 50 -23.64 3.33 -3.26
C VAL A 50 -22.37 2.66 -2.76
N ALA A 51 -22.40 1.33 -2.61
CA ALA A 51 -21.29 0.56 -2.01
C ALA A 51 -19.95 0.83 -2.70
N LYS A 52 -19.92 0.84 -4.04
CA LYS A 52 -18.72 1.18 -4.82
C LYS A 52 -18.08 2.50 -4.40
N ASP A 53 -18.88 3.56 -4.31
CA ASP A 53 -18.38 4.90 -4.02
C ASP A 53 -17.93 5.02 -2.56
N ALA A 54 -18.69 4.44 -1.63
CA ALA A 54 -18.31 4.39 -0.22
C ALA A 54 -16.99 3.64 0.00
N LEU A 55 -16.81 2.47 -0.64
CA LEU A 55 -15.60 1.67 -0.53
C LEU A 55 -14.37 2.36 -1.17
N LEU A 56 -14.54 3.00 -2.32
CA LEU A 56 -13.49 3.80 -2.95
C LEU A 56 -13.08 5.01 -2.09
N ASN A 57 -14.04 5.63 -1.41
CA ASN A 57 -13.77 6.71 -0.47
C ASN A 57 -12.99 6.23 0.76
N ILE A 58 -13.36 5.07 1.31
CA ILE A 58 -12.62 4.42 2.41
C ILE A 58 -11.19 4.10 1.96
N GLN A 59 -11.00 3.48 0.79
CA GLN A 59 -9.68 3.20 0.23
C GLN A 59 -8.85 4.47 0.07
N SER A 60 -9.41 5.51 -0.53
CA SER A 60 -8.68 6.75 -0.80
C SER A 60 -8.25 7.43 0.49
N THR A 61 -9.14 7.51 1.49
CA THR A 61 -8.84 8.07 2.81
C THR A 61 -7.77 7.24 3.54
N TRP A 62 -7.87 5.91 3.46
CA TRP A 62 -6.89 5.01 4.07
C TRP A 62 -5.49 5.15 3.44
N LEU A 63 -5.41 5.23 2.12
CA LEU A 63 -4.15 5.45 1.41
C LEU A 63 -3.54 6.83 1.73
N GLN A 64 -4.36 7.88 1.84
CA GLN A 64 -3.91 9.22 2.24
C GLN A 64 -3.32 9.21 3.66
N ASN A 65 -4.03 8.62 4.62
CA ASN A 65 -3.52 8.48 6.00
C ASN A 65 -2.22 7.67 6.03
N GLY A 66 -2.10 6.63 5.20
CA GLY A 66 -0.88 5.85 5.08
C GLY A 66 0.29 6.63 4.48
N LEU A 67 0.04 7.50 3.48
CA LEU A 67 1.03 8.42 2.95
C LEU A 67 1.52 9.40 4.02
N ASP A 68 0.63 9.92 4.86
CA ASP A 68 1.00 10.81 5.96
C ASP A 68 1.88 10.09 6.99
N ASN A 69 1.56 8.84 7.31
CA ASN A 69 2.37 7.99 8.20
C ASN A 69 3.75 7.69 7.61
N LEU A 70 3.81 7.34 6.32
CA LEU A 70 5.06 7.12 5.60
C LEU A 70 5.92 8.40 5.54
N ALA A 71 5.30 9.56 5.31
CA ALA A 71 6.00 10.84 5.29
C ALA A 71 6.63 11.18 6.66
N LYS A 72 5.92 10.89 7.76
CA LYS A 72 6.48 11.00 9.12
C LYS A 72 7.65 10.03 9.32
N ALA A 73 7.45 8.76 8.97
CA ALA A 73 8.49 7.73 9.11
C ALA A 73 9.74 8.04 8.28
N ARG A 74 9.57 8.65 7.10
CA ARG A 74 10.66 9.13 6.26
C ARG A 74 11.46 10.23 6.95
N LYS A 75 10.78 11.25 7.48
CA LYS A 75 11.44 12.34 8.23
C LYS A 75 12.20 11.82 9.45
N GLU A 76 11.64 10.85 10.18
CA GLU A 76 12.30 10.20 11.30
C GLU A 76 13.52 9.39 10.85
N ALA A 77 13.42 8.66 9.74
CA ALA A 77 14.53 7.90 9.18
C ALA A 77 15.67 8.82 8.71
N ASP A 78 15.36 9.97 8.10
CA ASP A 78 16.36 10.98 7.73
C ASP A 78 17.06 11.55 8.97
N ALA A 79 16.31 11.89 10.02
CA ALA A 79 16.88 12.37 11.27
C ALA A 79 17.79 11.32 11.94
N ASN A 80 17.41 10.06 11.87
CA ASN A 80 18.23 8.95 12.36
C ASN A 80 19.47 8.72 11.50
N LEU A 81 19.39 8.90 10.18
CA LEU A 81 20.51 8.80 9.28
C LEU A 81 21.58 9.86 9.61
N GLU A 82 21.15 11.12 9.80
CA GLU A 82 22.06 12.21 10.16
C GLU A 82 22.74 11.97 11.51
N LYS A 83 22.01 11.45 12.50
CA LYS A 83 22.62 11.02 13.78
C LYS A 83 23.61 9.87 13.59
N ALA A 84 23.22 8.83 12.86
CA ALA A 84 24.04 7.63 12.65
C ALA A 84 25.35 7.94 11.92
N LYS A 85 25.35 8.87 10.95
CA LYS A 85 26.58 9.35 10.29
C LYS A 85 27.60 9.93 11.27
N SER A 86 27.16 10.46 12.40
CA SER A 86 28.01 11.07 13.42
C SER A 86 28.38 10.15 14.60
N SER A 87 27.53 9.16 14.93
CA SER A 87 27.67 8.40 16.19
C SER A 87 27.43 6.89 16.10
N ALA A 88 26.98 6.37 14.96
CA ALA A 88 26.64 4.95 14.77
C ALA A 88 26.76 4.56 13.29
N GLN A 89 27.98 4.67 12.74
CA GLN A 89 28.24 4.51 11.31
C GLN A 89 27.89 3.11 10.79
N ASP A 90 27.95 2.10 11.67
CA ASP A 90 27.51 0.72 11.43
C ASP A 90 26.00 0.61 11.11
N GLN A 91 25.18 1.56 11.58
CA GLN A 91 23.73 1.58 11.34
C GLN A 91 23.31 2.35 10.07
N VAL A 92 24.23 3.13 9.48
CA VAL A 92 23.95 4.01 8.32
C VAL A 92 23.34 3.22 7.17
N ALA A 93 23.97 2.10 6.78
CA ALA A 93 23.50 1.29 5.65
C ALA A 93 22.09 0.72 5.88
N ALA A 94 21.78 0.29 7.11
CA ALA A 94 20.46 -0.23 7.44
C ALA A 94 19.38 0.86 7.40
N ILE A 95 19.72 2.09 7.84
CA ILE A 95 18.81 3.23 7.79
C ILE A 95 18.57 3.69 6.35
N GLU A 96 19.62 3.74 5.51
CA GLU A 96 19.49 4.06 4.08
C GLU A 96 18.60 3.05 3.35
N GLU A 97 18.72 1.76 3.66
CA GLU A 97 17.85 0.74 3.08
C GLU A 97 16.39 0.88 3.54
N LYS A 98 16.17 1.24 4.81
CA LYS A 98 14.84 1.60 5.33
C LYS A 98 14.26 2.80 4.59
N ILE A 99 15.05 3.84 4.34
CA ILE A 99 14.64 5.02 3.57
C ILE A 99 14.22 4.63 2.15
N LYS A 100 15.00 3.81 1.44
CA LYS A 100 14.65 3.33 0.10
C LYS A 100 13.35 2.53 0.10
N THR A 101 13.14 1.69 1.12
CA THR A 101 11.91 0.92 1.27
C THR A 101 10.71 1.83 1.50
N ILE A 102 10.84 2.85 2.36
CA ILE A 102 9.80 3.85 2.60
C ILE A 102 9.51 4.63 1.31
N ASP A 103 10.53 5.10 0.60
CA ASP A 103 10.37 5.88 -0.64
C ASP A 103 9.67 5.07 -1.75
N LYS A 104 10.02 3.79 -1.89
CA LYS A 104 9.31 2.86 -2.78
C LYS A 104 7.85 2.71 -2.38
N THR A 105 7.58 2.50 -1.10
CA THR A 105 6.21 2.35 -0.60
C THR A 105 5.40 3.63 -0.85
N ILE A 106 5.98 4.82 -0.65
CA ILE A 106 5.35 6.10 -0.97
C ILE A 106 4.99 6.19 -2.45
N ALA A 107 5.91 5.79 -3.34
CA ALA A 107 5.66 5.81 -4.79
C ALA A 107 4.52 4.85 -5.18
N ASP A 108 4.56 3.61 -4.68
CA ASP A 108 3.54 2.59 -4.95
C ASP A 108 2.16 3.04 -4.43
N THR A 109 2.10 3.58 -3.21
CA THR A 109 0.85 4.09 -2.62
C THR A 109 0.30 5.32 -3.35
N LYS A 110 1.16 6.23 -3.83
CA LYS A 110 0.71 7.36 -4.67
C LYS A 110 0.11 6.88 -5.99
N ALA A 111 0.74 5.90 -6.64
CA ALA A 111 0.21 5.30 -7.86
C ALA A 111 -1.15 4.63 -7.60
N GLU A 112 -1.28 3.93 -6.48
CA GLU A 112 -2.55 3.33 -6.09
C GLU A 112 -3.65 4.37 -5.81
N LEU A 113 -3.33 5.43 -5.07
CA LEU A 113 -4.28 6.51 -4.79
C LEU A 113 -4.72 7.22 -6.07
N ALA A 114 -3.79 7.43 -7.02
CA ALA A 114 -4.10 7.98 -8.32
C ALA A 114 -5.08 7.07 -9.08
N LEU A 115 -4.87 5.75 -9.07
CA LEU A 115 -5.81 4.80 -9.66
C LEU A 115 -7.17 4.83 -8.93
N ALA A 116 -7.19 4.82 -7.60
CA ALA A 116 -8.42 4.83 -6.79
C ALA A 116 -9.28 6.08 -7.03
N THR A 117 -8.66 7.21 -7.36
CA THR A 117 -9.34 8.49 -7.67
C THR A 117 -9.55 8.72 -9.16
N ASN A 118 -9.05 7.85 -10.04
CA ASN A 118 -9.20 7.97 -11.48
C ASN A 118 -10.64 7.65 -11.91
N ALA A 119 -11.36 8.67 -12.38
CA ALA A 119 -12.74 8.57 -12.84
C ALA A 119 -12.86 8.38 -14.38
N ASP A 120 -11.76 8.13 -15.09
CA ASP A 120 -11.77 7.88 -16.53
C ASP A 120 -12.67 6.68 -16.88
N PRO A 121 -13.69 6.84 -17.75
CA PRO A 121 -14.63 5.76 -18.05
C PRO A 121 -14.02 4.61 -18.86
N GLN A 122 -12.76 4.68 -19.29
CA GLN A 122 -12.08 3.59 -19.98
C GLN A 122 -12.18 2.26 -19.20
N HIS A 123 -12.60 1.23 -19.92
CA HIS A 123 -12.92 -0.07 -19.36
C HIS A 123 -11.72 -0.71 -18.67
N GLU A 124 -10.52 -0.64 -19.26
CA GLU A 124 -9.30 -1.18 -18.67
C GLU A 124 -8.97 -0.51 -17.32
N ILE A 125 -9.13 0.82 -17.25
CA ILE A 125 -8.89 1.60 -16.02
C ILE A 125 -9.90 1.19 -14.93
N GLN A 126 -11.17 1.05 -15.29
CA GLN A 126 -12.21 0.65 -14.33
C GLN A 126 -12.01 -0.78 -13.81
N ILE A 127 -11.57 -1.72 -14.66
CA ILE A 127 -11.19 -3.06 -14.24
C ILE A 127 -10.00 -3.03 -13.28
N GLU A 128 -8.94 -2.28 -13.61
CA GLU A 128 -7.76 -2.21 -12.75
C GLU A 128 -8.10 -1.60 -11.39
N ARG A 129 -8.91 -0.54 -11.39
CA ARG A 129 -9.41 0.13 -10.19
C ARG A 129 -10.26 -0.80 -9.32
N LYS A 130 -11.16 -1.58 -9.93
CA LYS A 130 -11.94 -2.63 -9.26
C LYS A 130 -11.04 -3.70 -8.66
N ASN A 131 -10.10 -4.24 -9.45
CA ASN A 131 -9.18 -5.28 -8.99
C ASN A 131 -8.35 -4.79 -7.78
N LYS A 132 -7.88 -3.55 -7.82
CA LYS A 132 -7.16 -2.95 -6.69
C LYS A 132 -8.02 -2.85 -5.44
N LEU A 133 -9.25 -2.36 -5.59
CA LEU A 133 -10.19 -2.26 -4.48
C LEU A 133 -10.46 -3.65 -3.88
N MET A 134 -10.69 -4.67 -4.71
CA MET A 134 -10.92 -6.04 -4.23
C MET A 134 -9.74 -6.61 -3.46
N LEU A 135 -8.50 -6.33 -3.89
CA LEU A 135 -7.30 -6.73 -3.14
C LEU A 135 -7.28 -6.10 -1.75
N ASN A 136 -7.57 -4.80 -1.63
CA ASN A 136 -7.63 -4.14 -0.33
C ASN A 136 -8.76 -4.64 0.54
N LEU A 137 -9.96 -4.85 -0.03
CA LEU A 137 -11.09 -5.37 0.72
C LEU A 137 -10.79 -6.75 1.29
N ASN A 138 -10.21 -7.65 0.49
CA ASN A 138 -9.83 -8.97 0.97
C ASN A 138 -8.80 -8.88 2.10
N GLN A 139 -7.84 -7.95 2.03
CA GLN A 139 -6.90 -7.73 3.13
C GLN A 139 -7.62 -7.24 4.40
N TRP A 140 -8.49 -6.23 4.30
CA TRP A 140 -9.20 -5.70 5.46
C TRP A 140 -10.11 -6.74 6.11
N ILE A 141 -10.84 -7.52 5.30
CA ILE A 141 -11.72 -8.60 5.78
C ILE A 141 -10.90 -9.69 6.50
N ASN A 142 -9.78 -10.10 5.91
CA ASN A 142 -8.91 -11.10 6.53
C ASN A 142 -8.34 -10.61 7.87
N GLU A 143 -7.93 -9.35 7.95
CA GLU A 143 -7.41 -8.78 9.20
C GLU A 143 -8.51 -8.59 10.25
N LEU A 144 -9.71 -8.15 9.86
CA LEU A 144 -10.88 -8.10 10.74
C LEU A 144 -11.19 -9.48 11.32
N ASN A 145 -11.23 -10.52 10.49
CA ASN A 145 -11.47 -11.89 10.92
C ASN A 145 -10.37 -12.43 11.84
N ARG A 146 -9.10 -12.09 11.56
CA ARG A 146 -7.98 -12.43 12.43
C ARG A 146 -8.14 -11.77 13.80
N LEU A 147 -8.42 -10.46 13.83
CA LEU A 147 -8.62 -9.72 15.08
C LEU A 147 -9.84 -10.23 15.84
N ALA A 148 -10.94 -10.52 15.15
CA ALA A 148 -12.13 -11.12 15.75
C ALA A 148 -11.79 -12.46 16.42
N THR A 149 -11.03 -13.31 15.74
CA THR A 149 -10.58 -14.60 16.29
C THR A 149 -9.72 -14.41 17.54
N GLU A 150 -8.79 -13.45 17.54
CA GLU A 150 -8.00 -13.14 18.74
C GLU A 150 -8.86 -12.65 19.91
N GLN A 151 -9.87 -11.80 19.64
CA GLN A 151 -10.82 -11.38 20.67
C GLN A 151 -11.65 -12.54 21.22
N MET A 152 -12.05 -13.49 20.37
CA MET A 152 -12.74 -14.70 20.82
C MET A 152 -11.85 -15.55 21.74
N LYS A 153 -10.56 -15.70 21.41
CA LYS A 153 -9.60 -16.39 22.29
C LYS A 153 -9.50 -15.70 23.65
N ILE A 154 -9.45 -14.37 23.68
CA ILE A 154 -9.44 -13.61 24.94
C ILE A 154 -10.74 -13.86 25.72
N ALA A 155 -11.90 -13.82 25.06
CA ALA A 155 -13.19 -14.06 25.69
C ALA A 155 -13.30 -15.46 26.32
N ILE A 156 -12.63 -16.47 25.75
CA ILE A 156 -12.59 -17.84 26.28
C ILE A 156 -11.58 -17.98 27.43
N LEU A 157 -10.44 -17.29 27.36
CA LEU A 157 -9.32 -17.44 28.31
C LEU A 157 -9.38 -16.51 29.51
N LYS A 158 -10.24 -15.49 29.48
CA LYS A 158 -10.40 -14.49 30.53
C LYS A 158 -11.75 -14.64 31.20
N ASP A 159 -11.89 -14.01 32.37
CA ASP A 159 -13.12 -14.02 33.15
C ASP A 159 -13.71 -12.60 33.31
N GLY A 160 -15.00 -12.55 33.67
CA GLY A 160 -15.69 -11.32 34.07
C GLY A 160 -15.70 -10.25 32.99
N ASN A 161 -15.36 -9.01 33.37
CA ASN A 161 -15.48 -7.86 32.49
C ASN A 161 -14.55 -7.90 31.27
N GLU A 162 -13.37 -8.51 31.40
CA GLU A 162 -12.43 -8.67 30.27
C GLU A 162 -13.01 -9.61 29.20
N ALA A 163 -13.65 -10.70 29.62
CA ALA A 163 -14.28 -11.65 28.72
C ALA A 163 -15.45 -11.01 27.96
N MET A 164 -16.33 -10.28 28.66
CA MET A 164 -17.46 -9.59 28.04
C MET A 164 -17.01 -8.50 27.07
N ALA A 165 -15.99 -7.72 27.43
CA ALA A 165 -15.44 -6.70 26.53
C ALA A 165 -14.86 -7.31 25.25
N ALA A 166 -14.11 -8.42 25.38
CA ALA A 166 -13.55 -9.14 24.25
C ALA A 166 -14.65 -9.78 23.37
N GLN A 167 -15.71 -10.34 23.96
CA GLN A 167 -16.86 -10.88 23.22
C GLN A 167 -17.56 -9.78 22.39
N ASN A 168 -17.82 -8.61 23.01
CA ASN A 168 -18.41 -7.48 22.31
C ASN A 168 -17.50 -7.01 21.15
N ARG A 169 -16.19 -6.99 21.37
CA ARG A 169 -15.22 -6.61 20.33
C ARG A 169 -15.16 -7.64 19.20
N ASN A 170 -15.19 -8.94 19.51
CA ASN A 170 -15.29 -10.01 18.52
C ASN A 170 -16.54 -9.83 17.63
N TYR A 171 -17.69 -9.57 18.25
CA TYR A 171 -18.94 -9.35 17.52
C TYR A 171 -18.83 -8.15 16.57
N GLN A 172 -18.35 -7.01 17.05
CA GLN A 172 -18.15 -5.80 16.23
C GLN A 172 -17.24 -6.04 15.03
N LEU A 173 -16.11 -6.73 15.23
CA LEU A 173 -15.14 -6.99 14.17
C LEU A 173 -15.69 -7.98 13.13
N SER A 174 -16.41 -9.00 13.57
CA SER A 174 -17.05 -9.97 12.69
C SER A 174 -18.16 -9.31 11.87
N GLU A 175 -18.99 -8.48 12.49
CA GLU A 175 -20.03 -7.72 11.80
C GLU A 175 -19.44 -6.78 10.74
N GLN A 176 -18.32 -6.10 11.04
CA GLN A 176 -17.62 -5.28 10.05
C GLN A 176 -17.11 -6.11 8.86
N ALA A 177 -16.53 -7.29 9.12
CA ALA A 177 -16.06 -8.19 8.07
C ALA A 177 -17.22 -8.66 7.18
N ASP A 178 -18.33 -9.08 7.78
CA ASP A 178 -19.53 -9.52 7.08
C ASP A 178 -20.15 -8.40 6.24
N ASN A 179 -20.19 -7.18 6.78
CA ASN A 179 -20.72 -6.02 6.04
C ASN A 179 -19.85 -5.68 4.82
N LEU A 180 -18.53 -5.84 4.92
CA LEU A 180 -17.64 -5.70 3.77
C LEU A 180 -17.80 -6.83 2.75
N GLU A 181 -18.01 -8.07 3.20
CA GLU A 181 -18.27 -9.20 2.32
C GLU A 181 -19.57 -9.01 1.54
N LYS A 182 -20.63 -8.51 2.20
CA LYS A 182 -21.87 -8.09 1.53
C LYS A 182 -21.64 -6.95 0.54
N ALA A 183 -20.87 -5.93 0.92
CA ALA A 183 -20.59 -4.81 0.03
C ALA A 183 -19.79 -5.20 -1.22
N LYS A 184 -18.92 -6.23 -1.14
CA LYS A 184 -18.23 -6.81 -2.30
C LYS A 184 -19.21 -7.42 -3.32
N GLN A 185 -20.35 -7.90 -2.86
CA GLN A 185 -21.40 -8.53 -3.68
C GLN A 185 -22.49 -7.52 -4.10
N ASP A 186 -22.35 -6.25 -3.74
CA ASP A 186 -23.32 -5.22 -4.13
C ASP A 186 -23.38 -5.08 -5.67
N PRO A 187 -24.56 -4.89 -6.28
CA PRO A 187 -24.69 -4.74 -7.73
C PRO A 187 -23.81 -3.62 -8.32
N SER A 188 -23.53 -2.56 -7.56
CA SER A 188 -22.63 -1.48 -8.00
C SER A 188 -21.17 -1.91 -8.10
N ILE A 189 -20.75 -2.94 -7.36
CA ILE A 189 -19.42 -3.57 -7.45
C ILE A 189 -19.44 -4.69 -8.49
N GLU A 190 -20.42 -5.59 -8.44
CA GLU A 190 -20.46 -6.74 -9.32
C GLU A 190 -20.52 -6.32 -10.79
N ASN A 191 -21.35 -5.33 -11.11
CA ASN A 191 -21.52 -4.83 -12.48
C ASN A 191 -20.49 -3.78 -12.89
N TRP A 192 -19.58 -3.40 -12.00
CA TRP A 192 -18.54 -2.45 -12.33
C TRP A 192 -17.49 -3.06 -13.28
N GLY A 193 -17.26 -2.36 -14.39
CA GLY A 193 -16.34 -2.80 -15.44
C GLY A 193 -16.87 -3.98 -16.25
N LYS A 194 -18.19 -4.16 -16.30
CA LYS A 194 -18.88 -5.04 -17.27
C LYS A 194 -19.42 -4.22 -18.43
#